data_AF-A0A1F4UKA5-F1
#
_entry.id   AF-A0A1F4UKA5-F1
#
_cell.length_a   1.000
_cell.length_b   1.000
_cell.length_c   1.000
_cell.angle_alpha   90.00
_cell.angle_beta   90.00
_cell.angle_gamma   90.00
#
_symmetry.space_group_name_H-M   'P 1'
#
loop_
_entity.id
_entity.type
_entity.pdbx_description
1 polymer ?
#
loop_
_entity_poly.entity_id
_entity_poly.type
_entity_poly.pdbx_seq_one_letter_code
_entity_poly.pdbx_strand_id
1 'polypeptide(L)'
;MADIINAWRVWVKGSSSEKSHISPVTTSCWGGDPYSISEMREISSKYGGGYNKVKSIDADISNNGTTSKVTVETDKGSFSIDGQTFKTVYNLRAPSYIAIRSRLFDFEKED
;
A
#
# COMPACT_ATOMS: atom_id res chain seq x y z
N MET A 1 -8.02 2.48 -0.79
CA MET A 1 -7.19 1.49 -0.07
C MET A 1 -6.67 0.35 -0.95
N ALA A 2 -7.51 -0.32 -1.77
CA ALA A 2 -7.06 -1.47 -2.58
C ALA A 2 -5.85 -1.16 -3.48
N ASP A 3 -5.73 0.06 -4.01
CA ASP A 3 -4.55 0.52 -4.75
C ASP A 3 -3.24 0.41 -3.95
N ILE A 4 -3.20 0.91 -2.71
CA ILE A 4 -2.03 0.84 -1.81
C ILE A 4 -1.64 -0.61 -1.54
N ILE A 5 -2.63 -1.47 -1.35
CA ILE A 5 -2.42 -2.89 -1.07
C ILE A 5 -1.89 -3.62 -2.31
N ASN A 6 -2.38 -3.27 -3.50
CA ASN A 6 -1.83 -3.77 -4.76
C ASN A 6 -0.38 -3.31 -4.96
N ALA A 7 -0.10 -2.03 -4.69
CA ALA A 7 1.24 -1.46 -4.73
C ALA A 7 2.19 -2.15 -3.74
N TRP A 8 1.73 -2.50 -2.54
CA TRP A 8 2.53 -3.26 -1.57
C TRP A 8 2.93 -4.63 -2.11
N ARG A 9 2.01 -5.32 -2.78
CA ARG A 9 2.31 -6.63 -3.36
C ARG A 9 3.40 -6.52 -4.43
N VAL A 10 3.35 -5.50 -5.29
CA VAL A 10 4.39 -5.21 -6.29
C VAL A 10 5.69 -4.80 -5.61
N TRP A 11 5.64 -3.99 -4.54
CA TRP A 11 6.82 -3.58 -3.79
C TRP A 11 7.61 -4.77 -3.23
N VAL A 12 6.91 -5.79 -2.72
CA VAL A 12 7.55 -6.97 -2.10
C VAL A 12 7.99 -8.00 -3.14
N LYS A 13 7.23 -8.20 -4.22
CA LYS A 13 7.44 -9.32 -5.16
C LYS A 13 7.88 -8.93 -6.58
N GLY A 14 7.64 -7.69 -6.98
CA GLY A 14 7.97 -7.18 -8.30
C GLY A 14 9.46 -6.93 -8.51
N SER A 15 9.83 -6.74 -9.77
CA SER A 15 11.17 -6.35 -10.20
C SER A 15 11.50 -4.90 -9.83
N SER A 16 12.78 -4.50 -9.90
CA SER A 16 13.19 -3.12 -9.66
C SER A 16 12.52 -2.14 -10.63
N SER A 17 12.28 -2.55 -11.88
CA SER A 17 11.58 -1.74 -12.87
C SER A 17 10.11 -1.54 -12.49
N GLU A 18 9.40 -2.59 -12.06
CA GLU A 18 7.99 -2.42 -11.65
C GLU A 18 7.88 -1.55 -10.39
N LYS A 19 8.86 -1.61 -9.50
CA LYS A 19 8.90 -0.76 -8.30
C LYS A 19 9.12 0.72 -8.61
N SER A 20 9.83 1.07 -9.69
CA SER A 20 10.06 2.48 -10.04
C SER A 20 8.80 3.23 -10.47
N HIS A 21 7.74 2.51 -10.85
CA HIS A 21 6.43 3.09 -11.17
C HIS A 21 5.52 3.24 -9.95
N ILE A 22 5.95 2.82 -8.75
CA ILE A 22 5.20 3.01 -7.49
C ILE A 22 5.44 4.44 -7.01
N SER A 23 4.62 5.36 -7.50
CA SER A 23 4.66 6.78 -7.19
C SER A 23 3.25 7.38 -7.20
N PRO A 24 3.04 8.63 -6.77
CA PRO A 24 1.71 9.23 -6.78
C PRO A 24 1.17 9.33 -8.21
N VAL A 25 -0.12 9.02 -8.41
CA VAL A 25 -0.78 9.05 -9.73
C VAL A 25 -0.80 10.44 -10.35
N THR A 26 -0.73 11.49 -9.54
CA THR A 26 -0.68 12.88 -10.00
C THR A 26 0.75 13.28 -10.33
N THR A 27 1.03 13.48 -11.62
CA THR A 27 2.38 13.78 -12.14
C THR A 27 2.58 15.23 -12.55
N SER A 28 1.55 16.07 -12.45
CA SER A 28 1.55 17.46 -12.92
C SER A 28 2.71 18.31 -12.38
N CYS A 29 3.26 17.95 -11.23
CA CYS A 29 4.36 18.68 -10.60
C CYS A 29 5.77 18.12 -10.92
N TRP A 30 5.90 16.92 -11.48
CA TRP A 30 7.21 16.22 -11.54
C TRP A 30 7.41 15.28 -12.74
N GLY A 31 6.43 15.10 -13.63
CA GLY A 31 6.60 14.44 -14.93
C GLY A 31 6.87 12.93 -14.89
N GLY A 32 6.57 12.27 -13.78
CA GLY A 32 6.81 10.83 -13.61
C GLY A 32 5.92 9.90 -14.43
N ASP A 33 6.22 8.60 -14.32
CA ASP A 33 5.49 7.51 -14.98
C ASP A 33 4.90 6.53 -13.94
N PRO A 34 3.86 6.95 -13.19
CA PRO A 34 3.18 6.08 -12.23
C PRO A 34 2.24 5.11 -12.94
N TYR A 35 2.11 3.91 -12.39
CA TYR A 35 0.97 3.07 -12.76
C TYR A 35 -0.35 3.74 -12.35
N SER A 36 -1.30 3.73 -13.28
CA SER A 36 -2.72 3.97 -12.97
C SER A 36 -3.22 2.92 -11.97
N ILE A 37 -4.37 3.18 -11.35
CA ILE A 37 -4.98 2.26 -10.38
C ILE A 37 -5.27 0.89 -11.03
N SER A 38 -5.71 0.88 -12.29
CA SER A 38 -5.98 -0.33 -13.06
C SER A 38 -4.71 -1.10 -13.39
N GLU A 39 -3.65 -0.43 -13.85
CA GLU A 39 -2.37 -1.06 -14.16
C GLU A 39 -1.71 -1.63 -12.91
N MET A 40 -1.73 -0.89 -11.79
CA MET A 40 -1.19 -1.38 -10.52
C MET A 40 -1.88 -2.67 -10.08
N ARG A 41 -3.21 -2.75 -10.25
CA ARG A 41 -3.99 -3.96 -9.97
C ARG A 41 -3.57 -5.11 -10.90
N GLU A 42 -3.40 -4.84 -12.20
CA GLU A 42 -2.99 -5.83 -13.19
C GLU A 42 -1.58 -6.37 -12.93
N ILE A 43 -0.59 -5.50 -12.71
CA ILE A 43 0.78 -5.89 -12.36
C ILE A 43 0.79 -6.69 -11.05
N SER A 44 0.06 -6.22 -10.04
CA SER A 44 -0.08 -6.92 -8.76
C SER A 44 -0.67 -8.33 -8.89
N SER A 45 -1.55 -8.55 -9.87
CA SER A 45 -2.19 -9.86 -10.09
C SER A 45 -1.18 -10.96 -10.43
N LYS A 46 -0.06 -10.62 -11.10
CA LYS A 46 1.05 -11.54 -11.39
C LYS A 46 1.69 -12.12 -10.13
N TYR A 47 1.53 -11.43 -9.00
CA TYR A 47 2.13 -11.77 -7.70
C TYR A 47 1.10 -12.22 -6.67
N GLY A 48 -0.06 -12.71 -7.12
CA GLY A 48 -1.16 -13.13 -6.23
C GLY A 48 -1.83 -11.96 -5.52
N GLY A 49 -1.78 -10.75 -6.10
CA GLY A 49 -2.57 -9.61 -5.69
C GLY A 49 -3.75 -9.36 -6.62
N GLY A 50 -3.88 -8.13 -7.12
CA GLY A 50 -4.98 -7.71 -7.96
C GLY A 50 -6.30 -7.64 -7.19
N TYR A 51 -6.26 -7.07 -6.00
CA TYR A 51 -7.39 -6.90 -5.09
C TYR A 51 -8.32 -5.80 -5.60
N ASN A 52 -9.63 -6.02 -5.53
CA ASN A 52 -10.62 -5.01 -5.89
C ASN A 52 -11.10 -4.23 -4.68
N LYS A 53 -11.16 -4.87 -3.51
CA LYS A 53 -11.65 -4.25 -2.29
C LYS A 53 -10.85 -4.70 -1.08
N VAL A 54 -10.72 -3.77 -0.15
CA VAL A 54 -10.26 -4.03 1.22
C VAL A 54 -11.52 -3.95 2.08
N LYS A 55 -11.76 -4.98 2.87
CA LYS A 55 -12.95 -5.10 3.74
C LYS A 55 -12.67 -4.53 5.12
N SER A 56 -11.50 -4.86 5.66
CA SER A 56 -11.01 -4.43 6.97
C SER A 56 -9.49 -4.23 6.92
N ILE A 57 -9.00 -3.37 7.81
CA ILE A 57 -7.59 -3.09 8.03
C ILE A 57 -7.42 -2.82 9.53
N ASP A 58 -6.37 -3.37 10.12
CA ASP A 58 -6.10 -3.28 11.54
C ASP A 58 -4.58 -3.17 11.78
N ALA A 59 -4.17 -2.40 12.78
CA ALA A 59 -2.76 -2.12 13.08
C ALA A 59 -2.37 -2.61 14.48
N ASP A 60 -1.40 -3.52 14.54
CA ASP A 60 -0.84 -4.02 15.79
C ASP A 60 0.33 -3.14 16.26
N ILE A 61 0.15 -2.48 17.41
CA ILE A 61 1.18 -1.65 18.04
C ILE A 61 2.06 -2.52 18.96
N SER A 62 3.38 -2.48 18.75
CA SER A 62 4.34 -3.19 19.59
C SER A 62 4.72 -2.39 20.85
N ASN A 63 5.26 -3.10 21.85
CA ASN A 63 5.66 -2.54 23.15
C ASN A 63 6.68 -1.39 23.10
N ASN A 64 7.39 -1.23 21.97
CA ASN A 64 8.32 -0.13 21.73
C ASN A 64 7.64 1.12 21.11
N GLY A 65 6.31 1.16 21.04
CA GLY A 65 5.55 2.29 20.53
C GLY A 65 5.63 2.46 19.01
N THR A 66 5.69 1.36 18.26
CA THR A 66 5.65 1.38 16.79
C THR A 66 4.56 0.45 16.25
N THR A 67 4.00 0.78 15.10
CA THR A 67 3.13 -0.16 14.38
C THR A 67 3.98 -1.27 13.80
N SER A 68 3.82 -2.47 14.33
CA SER A 68 4.62 -3.64 13.98
C SER A 68 4.07 -4.37 12.76
N LYS A 69 2.74 -4.46 12.67
CA LYS A 69 2.06 -5.26 11.67
C LYS A 69 0.73 -4.60 11.31
N VAL A 70 0.38 -4.67 10.05
CA VAL A 70 -0.92 -4.24 9.52
C VAL A 70 -1.60 -5.47 8.93
N THR A 71 -2.74 -5.86 9.48
CA THR A 71 -3.53 -6.98 8.99
C THR A 71 -4.61 -6.46 8.08
N VAL A 72 -4.73 -7.04 6.88
CA VAL A 72 -5.64 -6.57 5.84
C VAL A 72 -6.52 -7.73 5.39
N GLU A 73 -7.82 -7.53 5.35
CA GLU A 73 -8.77 -8.45 4.72
C GLU A 73 -9.23 -7.90 3.38
N THR A 74 -9.19 -8.73 2.34
CA THR A 74 -9.52 -8.35 0.97
C THR A 74 -10.63 -9.24 0.39
N ASP A 75 -11.02 -8.98 -0.86
CA ASP A 75 -11.84 -9.91 -1.65
C ASP A 75 -11.15 -11.25 -1.96
N LYS A 76 -9.84 -11.37 -1.74
CA LYS A 76 -9.05 -12.57 -2.04
C LYS A 76 -8.40 -13.19 -0.79
N GLY A 77 -8.91 -12.87 0.40
CA GLY A 77 -8.43 -13.39 1.68
C GLY A 77 -7.69 -12.35 2.52
N SER A 78 -7.06 -12.82 3.60
CA SER A 78 -6.37 -11.99 4.60
C SER A 78 -4.86 -12.23 4.60
N PHE A 79 -4.11 -11.19 4.91
CA PHE A 79 -2.65 -11.28 5.10
C PHE A 79 -2.16 -10.15 6.00
N SER A 80 -0.90 -10.28 6.41
CA SER A 80 -0.23 -9.28 7.24
C SER A 80 0.93 -8.63 6.50
N ILE A 81 1.12 -7.34 6.77
CA ILE A 81 2.16 -6.48 6.22
C ILE A 81 3.01 -5.96 7.38
N ASP A 82 4.33 -5.94 7.25
CA ASP A 82 5.20 -5.23 8.19
C ASP A 82 4.86 -3.72 8.21
N GLY A 83 4.69 -3.14 9.39
CA GLY A 83 4.20 -1.76 9.53
C GLY A 83 5.11 -0.72 8.87
N GLN A 84 6.43 -0.92 8.92
CA GLN A 84 7.38 -0.01 8.27
C GLN A 84 7.30 -0.12 6.74
N THR A 85 7.09 -1.33 6.22
CA THR A 85 6.87 -1.61 4.81
C THR A 85 5.57 -0.97 4.31
N PHE A 86 4.48 -1.10 5.08
CA PHE A 86 3.22 -0.43 4.76
C PHE A 86 3.40 1.08 4.67
N LYS A 87 4.02 1.69 5.68
CA LYS A 87 4.32 3.13 5.72
C LYS A 87 5.09 3.57 4.49
N THR A 88 6.15 2.84 4.13
CA THR A 88 6.96 3.15 2.94
C THR A 88 6.10 3.17 1.68
N VAL A 89 5.32 2.11 1.43
CA VAL A 89 4.48 2.01 0.22
C VAL A 89 3.37 3.04 0.20
N TYR A 90 2.71 3.28 1.36
CA TYR A 90 1.70 4.31 1.50
C TYR A 90 2.26 5.68 1.12
N ASN A 91 3.42 6.03 1.65
CA ASN A 91 4.07 7.31 1.37
C ASN A 91 4.58 7.42 -0.07
N LEU A 92 5.02 6.32 -0.68
CA LEU A 92 5.41 6.29 -2.09
C LEU A 92 4.20 6.56 -3.01
N ARG A 93 3.02 5.98 -2.70
CA ARG A 93 1.79 6.29 -3.45
C ARG A 93 1.17 7.63 -3.05
N ALA A 94 1.45 8.13 -1.85
CA ALA A 94 0.94 9.38 -1.27
C ALA A 94 -0.54 9.67 -1.62
N PRO A 95 -1.47 8.75 -1.31
CA PRO A 95 -2.87 8.95 -1.65
C PRO A 95 -3.37 10.25 -0.99
N SER A 96 -4.02 11.09 -1.79
CA SER A 96 -4.54 12.40 -1.36
C SER A 96 -3.48 13.33 -0.75
N TYR A 97 -2.20 13.18 -1.13
CA TYR A 97 -1.08 13.97 -0.58
C TYR A 97 -0.88 13.83 0.94
N ILE A 98 -1.36 12.73 1.52
CA ILE A 98 -1.19 12.43 2.94
C ILE A 98 0.04 11.51 3.09
N ALA A 99 0.87 11.81 4.09
CA ALA A 99 2.01 10.99 4.46
C ALA A 99 1.92 10.56 5.92
N ILE A 100 2.16 9.27 6.16
CA ILE A 100 2.39 8.74 7.50
C ILE A 100 3.80 9.16 7.92
N ARG A 101 3.90 10.05 8.92
CA ARG A 101 5.19 10.60 9.37
C ARG A 101 5.84 9.75 10.46
N SER A 102 5.03 9.32 11.44
CA SER A 102 5.50 8.53 12.58
C SER A 102 5.70 7.06 12.22
N ARG A 103 6.42 6.31 13.07
CA ARG A 103 6.44 4.83 13.04
C ARG A 103 5.26 4.23 13.79
N LEU A 104 4.51 5.06 14.52
CA LEU A 104 3.25 4.75 15.18
C LEU A 104 2.12 5.37 14.39
N PHE A 105 1.22 4.54 13.88
CA PHE A 105 0.04 4.94 13.13
C PHE A 105 -1.05 3.88 13.30
N ASP A 106 -2.30 4.29 13.11
CA ASP A 106 -3.47 3.43 13.21
C ASP A 106 -4.44 3.74 12.06
N PHE A 107 -5.44 2.88 11.88
CA PHE A 107 -6.49 3.03 10.88
C PHE A 107 -7.86 3.01 11.55
N GLU A 108 -8.68 3.98 11.19
CA GLU A 108 -10.09 4.00 11.54
C GLU A 108 -10.91 3.84 10.26
N LYS A 109 -11.94 2.99 10.33
CA LYS A 109 -12.93 2.85 9.29
C LYS A 109 -14.20 3.52 9.77
N GLU A 110 -14.61 4.58 9.09
CA GLU A 110 -15.92 5.19 9.26
C GLU A 110 -16.93 4.48 8.33
N ASP A 111 -18.14 4.23 8.86
CA ASP A 111 -19.26 3.59 8.16
C ASP A 111 -20.08 4.59 7.33
#